data_AF-A0A3D9FFE3-F1
#
_entry.id   AF-A0A3D9FFE3-F1
#
_cell.length_a   1.000
_cell.length_b   1.000
_cell.length_c   1.000
_cell.angle_alpha   90.00
_cell.angle_beta   90.00
_cell.angle_gamma   90.00
#
_symmetry.space_group_name_H-M   'P 1'
#
loop_
_entity.id
_entity.type
_entity.pdbx_description
1 polymer ?
#
loop_
_entity_poly.entity_id
_entity_poly.type
_entity_poly.pdbx_seq_one_letter_code
_entity_poly.pdbx_strand_id
1 'polypeptide(L)'
;MSNADMTSPVDLPPPDGEEPHPLLWASTAIVVATGFLLLFNASALRGWAFELEPSSQNERVVAVADGWYQKTEILYLDRPVAAMSSWWLAVKALEFGSADEAADREIGPDPVAVEEGTSRSATDDAEGPGFSLQ
;
A
#
# COMPACT_ATOMS: atom_id res chain seq x y z
N MET A 1 34.19 27.31 44.25
CA MET A 1 33.89 26.65 42.96
C MET A 1 32.87 27.52 42.28
N SER A 2 33.33 28.35 41.36
CA SER A 2 32.52 29.27 40.57
C SER A 2 31.70 28.44 39.59
N ASN A 3 30.37 28.46 39.72
CA ASN A 3 29.48 28.09 38.64
C ASN A 3 29.70 29.13 37.55
N ALA A 4 30.59 28.84 36.62
CA ALA A 4 30.67 29.56 35.36
C ALA A 4 29.35 29.25 34.66
N ASP A 5 28.44 30.21 34.81
CA ASP A 5 27.17 30.29 34.13
C ASP A 5 27.39 29.90 32.67
N MET A 6 26.60 28.93 32.21
CA MET A 6 26.47 28.62 30.79
C MET A 6 25.74 29.79 30.12
N THR A 7 26.41 30.94 30.06
CA THR A 7 25.98 32.10 29.30
C THR A 7 26.13 31.71 27.84
N SER A 8 25.01 31.35 27.22
CA SER A 8 24.88 31.33 25.76
C SER A 8 25.42 32.67 25.24
N PRO A 9 26.38 32.69 24.29
CA PRO A 9 26.97 33.91 23.74
C PRO A 9 25.99 34.75 22.89
N VAL A 10 24.73 34.33 22.82
CA VAL A 10 23.66 34.99 22.08
C VAL A 10 22.70 35.61 23.11
N ASP A 11 22.72 36.94 23.21
CA ASP A 11 21.67 37.71 23.86
C ASP A 11 20.38 37.54 23.03
N LEU A 12 19.51 36.65 23.49
CA LEU A 12 18.17 36.54 22.96
C LEU A 12 17.30 37.63 23.61
N PRO A 13 16.42 38.30 22.83
CA PRO A 13 15.43 39.18 23.43
C PRO A 13 14.62 38.40 24.48
N PRO A 14 14.26 39.03 25.61
CA PRO A 14 13.46 38.38 26.64
C PRO A 14 12.17 37.85 25.99
N PRO A 15 11.79 36.59 26.23
CA PRO A 15 10.66 35.98 25.55
C PRO A 15 9.42 36.84 25.72
N ASP A 16 8.77 37.12 24.59
CA ASP A 16 7.62 37.99 24.43
C ASP A 16 6.38 37.37 25.11
N GLY A 17 6.35 37.36 26.44
CA GLY A 17 5.24 36.82 27.23
C GLY A 17 5.36 35.34 27.58
N GLU A 18 4.91 34.97 28.78
CA GLU A 18 4.65 33.58 29.13
C GLU A 18 3.48 33.09 28.26
N GLU A 19 3.73 32.12 27.38
CA GLU A 19 2.62 31.45 26.71
C GLU A 19 1.72 30.81 27.78
N PRO A 20 0.44 31.18 27.86
CA PRO A 20 -0.46 30.64 28.85
C PRO A 20 -0.73 29.17 28.47
N HIS A 21 -0.05 28.27 29.18
CA HIS A 21 -0.27 26.81 29.16
C HIS A 21 0.35 26.03 27.98
N PRO A 22 1.69 25.90 27.92
CA PRO A 22 2.38 25.11 26.89
C PRO A 22 1.95 23.64 26.86
N LEU A 23 1.54 23.08 28.01
CA LEU A 23 1.02 21.70 28.10
C LEU A 23 -0.35 21.54 27.43
N LEU A 24 -1.21 22.56 27.51
CA LEU A 24 -2.52 22.51 26.83
C LEU A 24 -2.34 22.60 25.32
N TRP A 25 -1.41 23.45 24.85
CA TRP A 25 -1.08 23.53 23.44
C TRP A 25 -0.51 22.20 22.92
N ALA A 26 0.48 21.64 23.59
CA ALA A 26 1.10 20.37 23.20
C ALA A 26 0.09 19.22 23.18
N SER A 27 -0.74 19.08 24.23
CA SER A 27 -1.77 18.04 24.29
C SER A 27 -2.82 18.22 23.18
N THR A 28 -3.24 19.46 22.89
CA THR A 28 -4.14 19.75 21.77
C THR A 28 -3.52 19.33 20.44
N ALA A 29 -2.25 19.69 20.20
CA ALA A 29 -1.54 19.31 18.99
C ALA A 29 -1.43 17.78 18.84
N ILE A 30 -1.13 17.06 19.91
CA ILE A 30 -1.06 15.59 19.92
C ILE A 30 -2.41 14.97 19.59
N VAL A 31 -3.49 15.47 20.21
CA VAL A 31 -4.85 14.96 19.97
C VAL A 31 -5.25 15.19 18.52
N VAL A 32 -5.01 16.39 17.98
CA VAL A 32 -5.29 16.70 16.57
C VAL A 32 -4.46 15.80 15.65
N ALA A 33 -3.15 15.69 15.86
CA ALA A 33 -2.27 14.86 15.06
C ALA A 33 -2.68 13.37 15.10
N THR A 34 -3.06 12.87 16.27
CA THR A 34 -3.53 11.49 16.45
C THR A 34 -4.87 11.26 15.75
N GLY A 35 -5.79 12.23 15.82
CA GLY A 35 -7.05 12.19 15.08
C GLY A 35 -6.82 12.17 13.57
N PHE A 36 -5.93 13.03 13.06
CA PHE A 36 -5.51 13.01 11.66
C PHE A 36 -4.93 11.64 11.28
N LEU A 37 -3.99 11.14 12.07
CA LEU A 37 -3.37 9.84 11.81
C LEU A 37 -4.43 8.72 11.76
N LEU A 38 -5.38 8.69 12.69
CA LEU A 38 -6.45 7.69 12.70
C LEU A 38 -7.39 7.78 11.49
N LEU A 39 -7.69 8.98 11.00
CA LEU A 39 -8.57 9.19 9.85
C LEU A 39 -7.89 8.81 8.54
N PHE A 40 -6.64 9.26 8.32
CA PHE A 40 -5.91 9.04 7.08
C PHE A 40 -5.22 7.68 7.00
N ASN A 41 -5.04 7.00 8.14
CA ASN A 41 -4.38 5.69 8.23
C ASN A 41 -5.38 4.53 8.47
N ALA A 42 -6.69 4.77 8.32
CA ALA A 42 -7.70 3.76 8.61
C ALA A 42 -7.56 2.47 7.77
N SER A 43 -7.19 2.58 6.49
CA SER A 43 -6.97 1.44 5.60
C SER A 43 -5.75 0.61 5.99
N ALA A 44 -4.65 1.26 6.36
CA ALA A 44 -3.44 0.60 6.84
C ALA A 44 -3.67 -0.09 8.19
N LEU A 45 -4.45 0.52 9.10
CA LEU A 45 -4.85 -0.10 10.36
C LEU A 45 -5.68 -1.38 10.13
N ARG A 46 -6.63 -1.32 9.18
CA ARG A 46 -7.43 -2.48 8.77
C ARG A 46 -6.54 -3.58 8.18
N GLY A 47 -5.64 -3.24 7.25
CA GLY A 47 -4.72 -4.18 6.63
C GLY A 47 -3.86 -4.90 7.67
N TRP A 48 -3.20 -4.14 8.54
CA TRP A 48 -2.43 -4.68 9.65
C TRP A 48 -3.25 -5.60 10.57
N ALA A 49 -4.49 -5.23 10.90
CA ALA A 49 -5.33 -6.04 11.77
C ALA A 49 -5.64 -7.42 11.17
N PHE A 50 -5.81 -7.50 9.84
CA PHE A 50 -6.03 -8.78 9.14
C PHE A 50 -4.77 -9.65 9.02
N GLU A 51 -3.57 -9.09 9.21
CA GLU A 51 -2.31 -9.83 9.22
C GLU A 51 -2.02 -10.51 10.58
N LEU A 52 -2.78 -10.18 11.63
CA LEU A 52 -2.60 -10.77 12.96
C LEU A 52 -3.02 -12.25 12.98
N GLU A 53 -2.26 -13.08 13.73
CA GLU A 53 -2.59 -14.48 13.94
C GLU A 53 -4.02 -14.63 14.52
N PRO A 54 -4.85 -15.56 14.01
CA PRO A 54 -6.21 -15.75 14.50
C PRO A 54 -6.23 -16.07 16.00
N SER A 55 -6.77 -15.14 16.79
CA SER A 55 -6.97 -15.31 18.23
C SER A 55 -8.21 -14.53 18.67
N SER A 56 -8.84 -14.96 19.77
CA SER A 56 -10.04 -14.30 20.30
C SER A 56 -9.82 -12.83 20.70
N GLN A 57 -8.58 -12.44 20.98
CA GLN A 57 -8.21 -11.05 21.23
C GLN A 57 -8.06 -10.27 19.93
N ASN A 58 -7.42 -10.86 18.92
CA ASN A 58 -7.21 -10.24 17.62
C ASN A 58 -8.50 -10.11 16.81
N GLU A 59 -9.46 -11.01 16.97
CA GLU A 59 -10.81 -10.85 16.38
C GLU A 59 -11.48 -9.54 16.81
N ARG A 60 -11.28 -9.12 18.06
CA ARG A 60 -11.80 -7.82 18.53
C ARG A 60 -11.06 -6.65 17.88
N VAL A 61 -9.75 -6.77 17.70
CA VAL A 61 -8.92 -5.76 17.04
C VAL A 61 -9.36 -5.60 15.58
N VAL A 62 -9.57 -6.71 14.87
CA VAL A 62 -10.10 -6.73 13.50
C VAL A 62 -11.48 -6.09 13.43
N ALA A 63 -12.40 -6.46 14.33
CA ALA A 63 -13.75 -5.89 14.36
C ALA A 63 -13.76 -4.37 14.62
N VAL A 64 -12.87 -3.89 15.51
CA VAL A 64 -12.72 -2.46 15.78
C VAL A 64 -12.11 -1.73 14.58
N ALA A 65 -11.06 -2.27 13.96
CA ALA A 65 -10.41 -1.67 12.80
C ALA A 65 -11.34 -1.63 11.58
N ASP A 66 -12.10 -2.70 11.33
CA ASP A 66 -13.09 -2.75 10.25
C ASP A 66 -14.24 -1.77 10.50
N GLY A 67 -14.78 -1.73 11.73
CA GLY A 67 -15.82 -0.78 12.10
C GLY A 67 -15.35 0.69 12.05
N TRP A 68 -14.07 0.95 12.34
CA TRP A 68 -13.49 2.28 12.18
C TRP A 68 -13.34 2.66 10.70
N TYR A 69 -12.82 1.74 9.88
CA TYR A 69 -12.69 1.94 8.43
C TYR A 69 -14.04 2.29 7.77
N GLN A 70 -15.10 1.55 8.11
CA GLN A 70 -16.45 1.82 7.61
C GLN A 70 -16.97 3.22 8.04
N LYS A 71 -16.65 3.67 9.25
CA LYS A 71 -17.02 5.02 9.72
C LYS A 71 -16.28 6.11 8.95
N THR A 72 -15.00 5.91 8.66
CA THR A 72 -14.20 6.86 7.86
C THR A 72 -14.64 6.89 6.39
N GLU A 73 -15.12 5.76 5.86
CA GLU A 73 -15.69 5.66 4.52
C GLU A 73 -16.96 6.52 4.37
N ILE A 74 -17.85 6.52 5.38
CA ILE A 74 -19.08 7.33 5.40
C ILE A 74 -18.77 8.84 5.39
N LEU A 75 -17.64 9.24 5.97
CA LEU A 75 -17.16 10.63 5.93
C LEU A 75 -16.55 11.03 4.57
N TYR A 76 -16.55 10.13 3.58
CA TYR A 76 -15.93 10.30 2.25
C TYR A 76 -14.43 10.68 2.31
N LEU A 77 -13.76 10.43 3.43
CA LEU A 77 -12.35 10.75 3.64
C LEU A 77 -11.40 9.87 2.80
N ASP A 78 -11.89 8.75 2.28
CA ASP A 78 -11.11 7.86 1.39
C ASP A 78 -10.98 8.43 -0.04
N ARG A 79 -11.90 9.32 -0.46
CA ARG A 79 -11.88 9.93 -1.80
C ARG A 79 -10.66 10.81 -2.09
N PRO A 80 -10.24 11.75 -1.22
CA PRO A 80 -9.07 12.57 -1.49
C PRO A 80 -7.77 11.75 -1.53
N VAL A 81 -7.65 10.70 -0.72
CA VAL A 81 -6.45 9.84 -0.69
C VAL A 81 -6.36 9.00 -1.97
N ALA A 82 -7.48 8.41 -2.41
CA ALA A 82 -7.54 7.69 -3.69
C ALA A 82 -7.28 8.61 -4.89
N ALA A 83 -7.79 9.85 -4.84
CA ALA A 83 -7.48 10.85 -5.86
C ALA A 83 -5.99 11.17 -5.90
N MET A 84 -5.36 11.36 -4.75
CA MET A 84 -3.93 11.66 -4.66
C MET A 84 -3.04 10.48 -5.09
N SER A 85 -3.41 9.24 -4.74
CA SER A 85 -2.68 8.06 -5.19
C SER A 85 -2.82 7.84 -6.70
N SER A 86 -4.02 8.05 -7.25
CA SER A 86 -4.25 7.98 -8.70
C SER A 86 -3.49 9.05 -9.46
N TRP A 87 -3.43 10.27 -8.92
CA TRP A 87 -2.66 11.36 -9.49
C TRP A 87 -1.16 11.06 -9.45
N TRP A 88 -0.65 10.56 -8.32
CA TRP A 88 0.74 10.12 -8.20
C TRP A 88 1.08 8.98 -9.18
N LEU A 89 0.22 7.97 -9.31
CA LEU A 89 0.40 6.89 -10.28
C LEU A 89 0.38 7.40 -11.72
N ALA A 90 -0.48 8.37 -12.04
CA ALA A 90 -0.51 9.01 -13.36
C ALA A 90 0.80 9.77 -13.65
N VAL A 91 1.34 10.48 -12.66
CA VAL A 91 2.66 11.14 -12.78
C VAL A 91 3.77 10.12 -12.97
N LYS A 92 3.76 9.02 -12.20
CA LYS A 92 4.74 7.93 -12.34
C LYS A 92 4.64 7.25 -13.71
N ALA A 93 3.44 7.03 -14.23
CA ALA A 93 3.23 6.47 -15.55
C ALA A 93 3.74 7.39 -16.67
N LEU A 94 3.77 8.71 -16.47
CA LEU A 94 4.39 9.64 -17.43
C LEU A 94 5.91 9.57 -17.40
N GLU A 95 6.50 9.32 -16.23
CA GLU A 95 7.96 9.22 -16.06
C GLU A 95 8.53 7.88 -16.55
N PHE A 96 7.76 6.79 -16.44
CA PHE A 96 8.20 5.44 -16.82
C PHE A 96 7.44 4.83 -18.01
N GLY A 97 6.38 5.46 -18.52
CA GLY A 97 5.50 4.91 -19.57
C GLY A 97 6.11 4.80 -20.96
N SER A 98 7.32 5.31 -21.18
CA SER A 98 8.08 5.06 -22.41
C SER A 98 8.90 3.77 -22.37
N ALA A 99 8.98 3.07 -21.22
CA ALA A 99 9.76 1.84 -21.09
C ALA A 99 8.93 0.57 -21.41
N ASP A 100 7.64 0.55 -21.07
CA ASP A 100 6.77 -0.61 -21.33
C ASP A 100 6.45 -0.76 -22.83
N GLU A 101 6.36 0.34 -23.58
CA GLU A 101 6.11 0.31 -25.03
C GLU A 101 7.36 -0.09 -25.86
N ALA A 102 8.55 -0.02 -25.26
CA ALA A 102 9.80 -0.48 -25.87
C ALA A 102 10.02 -1.99 -25.60
N ALA A 103 9.68 -2.47 -24.40
CA ALA A 103 9.78 -3.89 -24.03
C ALA A 103 8.82 -4.77 -24.86
N ASP A 104 7.61 -4.28 -25.15
CA ASP A 104 6.61 -5.01 -25.94
C ASP A 104 6.93 -5.03 -27.46
N ARG A 105 7.85 -4.17 -27.92
CA ARG A 105 8.28 -4.09 -29.33
C ARG A 105 9.54 -4.92 -29.61
N GLU A 106 10.31 -5.25 -28.58
CA GLU A 106 11.54 -6.05 -28.68
C GLU A 106 11.30 -7.56 -28.47
N ILE A 107 10.17 -7.93 -27.84
CA ILE A 107 9.69 -9.33 -27.73
C ILE A 107 8.62 -9.59 -28.82
N GLY A 108 8.93 -9.24 -30.06
CA GLY A 108 8.19 -9.82 -31.20
C GLY A 108 8.55 -11.31 -31.27
N PRO A 109 7.60 -12.24 -31.39
CA PRO A 109 7.94 -13.64 -31.58
C PRO A 109 8.83 -13.74 -32.81
N ASP A 110 10.02 -14.31 -32.65
CA ASP A 110 10.85 -14.75 -33.78
C ASP A 110 9.91 -15.50 -34.74
N PRO A 111 9.90 -15.19 -36.04
CA PRO A 111 9.07 -15.92 -36.98
C PRO A 111 9.53 -17.37 -36.96
N VAL A 112 8.80 -18.20 -36.22
CA VAL A 112 9.00 -19.64 -36.19
C VAL A 112 8.89 -20.08 -37.63
N ALA A 113 10.02 -20.48 -38.20
CA ALA A 113 10.08 -21.07 -39.53
C ALA A 113 9.09 -22.23 -39.54
N VAL A 114 8.00 -22.07 -40.29
CA VAL A 114 7.07 -23.15 -40.59
C VAL A 114 7.82 -24.09 -41.52
N GLU A 115 8.56 -25.02 -40.93
CA GLU A 115 9.08 -26.17 -41.67
C GLU A 115 7.88 -27.08 -41.99
N GLU A 116 7.38 -26.95 -43.22
CA GLU A 116 6.40 -27.86 -43.80
C GLU A 116 7.01 -29.27 -43.95
N GLY A 117 6.92 -30.07 -42.88
CA GLY A 117 7.26 -31.49 -42.86
C GLY A 117 6.20 -32.33 -43.56
N THR A 118 6.38 -32.54 -44.85
CA THR A 118 5.66 -33.51 -45.68
C THR A 118 5.82 -34.96 -45.17
N SER A 119 4.68 -35.62 -44.93
CA SER A 119 4.34 -37.06 -45.12
C SER A 119 5.32 -38.18 -44.68
N ARG A 120 4.87 -39.07 -43.77
CA ARG A 120 5.06 -40.54 -43.92
C ARG A 120 4.17 -41.42 -43.00
N SER A 121 3.42 -42.33 -43.63
CA SER A 121 2.96 -43.70 -43.22
C SER A 121 2.30 -43.87 -41.84
N ALA A 122 1.00 -44.19 -41.69
CA ALA A 122 0.17 -45.28 -42.25
C ALA A 122 0.83 -46.68 -42.15
N THR A 123 0.15 -47.58 -41.42
CA THR A 123 0.49 -48.96 -40.94
C THR A 123 1.31 -48.94 -39.65
N ASP A 124 0.76 -49.31 -38.49
CA ASP A 124 0.55 -50.70 -38.10
C ASP A 124 -0.39 -50.81 -36.87
N ASP A 125 -1.23 -51.85 -36.89
CA ASP A 125 -1.66 -52.67 -35.76
C ASP A 125 -2.32 -52.06 -34.51
N ALA A 126 -3.64 -52.28 -34.40
CA ALA A 126 -4.19 -53.10 -33.31
C ALA A 126 -5.69 -53.37 -33.54
N GLU A 127 -6.00 -54.59 -33.97
CA GLU A 127 -7.30 -55.23 -33.84
C GLU A 127 -7.68 -55.38 -32.34
N GLY A 128 -8.99 -55.32 -32.02
CA GLY A 128 -9.57 -55.26 -30.65
C GLY A 128 -9.55 -56.58 -29.86
N PRO A 129 -10.60 -56.97 -29.10
CA PRO A 129 -11.75 -56.21 -28.58
C PRO A 129 -12.07 -56.47 -27.08
N GLY A 130 -12.96 -55.64 -26.50
CA GLY A 130 -13.97 -56.08 -25.52
C GLY A 130 -13.56 -56.35 -24.07
N PHE A 131 -13.95 -55.46 -23.16
CA PHE A 131 -14.31 -55.85 -21.79
C PHE A 131 -15.49 -55.01 -21.30
N SER A 132 -16.64 -55.65 -21.19
CA SER A 132 -17.79 -55.18 -20.43
C SER A 132 -17.51 -55.36 -18.94
N LEU A 133 -17.88 -54.39 -18.11
CA LEU A 133 -18.05 -54.57 -16.68
C LEU A 133 -19.47 -54.18 -16.28
N GLN A 134 -20.04 -55.05 -15.45
CA GLN A 134 -21.38 -55.05 -14.85
C GLN A 134 -21.65 -53.81 -13.99
#